data_AF-A0A8C4SY95-F1
#
_entry.id   AF-A0A8C4SY95-F1
#
_cell.length_a   1.000
_cell.length_b   1.000
_cell.length_c   1.000
_cell.angle_alpha   90.00
_cell.angle_beta   90.00
_cell.angle_gamma   90.00
#
_symmetry.space_group_name_H-M   'P 1'
#
loop_
_entity.id
_entity.type
_entity.pdbx_description
1 polymer ?
#
loop_
_entity_poly.entity_id
_entity_poly.type
_entity_poly.pdbx_seq_one_letter_code
_entity_poly.pdbx_strand_id
1 'polypeptide(L)'
;MSYLFCFVLFFPPKGVVFPEWAYKPEWTPGSRQIQLWHFILELLSREDLNSSVISWQGDWGEFVIRDPEEVARLWGARKGKPHMNYDKLSRALRYYYNKRILHKTKGKRFTYKFNFTKLILVNYPNWCSRKQTLGRAPAHRSPCRPQ
;
A
#
# COMPACT_ATOMS: atom_id res chain seq x y z
N MET A 1 1.45 -8.52 -9.88
CA MET A 1 2.11 -7.45 -9.10
C MET A 1 1.26 -6.92 -7.94
N SER A 2 -0.08 -6.92 -8.02
CA SER A 2 -1.00 -6.52 -6.93
C SER A 2 -1.02 -7.44 -5.71
N TYR A 3 -0.96 -8.76 -5.89
CA TYR A 3 -1.06 -9.72 -4.78
C TYR A 3 0.13 -9.69 -3.82
N LEU A 4 1.37 -9.63 -4.33
CA LEU A 4 2.57 -9.63 -3.48
C LEU A 4 2.65 -8.37 -2.60
N PHE A 5 2.16 -7.25 -3.10
CA PHE A 5 2.15 -5.98 -2.38
C PHE A 5 1.08 -5.94 -1.28
N CYS A 6 -0.12 -6.43 -1.60
CA CYS A 6 -1.20 -6.61 -0.63
C CYS A 6 -0.80 -7.66 0.43
N PHE A 7 -0.15 -8.76 0.00
CA PHE A 7 0.34 -9.80 0.90
C PHE A 7 1.43 -9.30 1.84
N VAL A 8 2.43 -8.54 1.38
CA VAL A 8 3.48 -7.99 2.28
C VAL A 8 2.94 -6.94 3.25
N LEU A 9 1.89 -6.20 2.88
CA LEU A 9 1.24 -5.23 3.77
C LEU A 9 0.26 -5.86 4.78
N PHE A 10 -0.45 -6.92 4.40
CA PHE A 10 -1.41 -7.61 5.28
C PHE A 10 -0.82 -8.83 6.02
N PHE A 11 0.26 -9.41 5.51
CA PHE A 11 1.04 -10.52 6.06
C PHE A 11 2.54 -10.19 5.97
N PRO A 12 3.06 -9.35 6.87
CA PRO A 12 4.48 -9.02 6.90
C PRO A 12 5.31 -10.30 7.11
N PRO A 13 6.30 -10.59 6.26
CA PRO A 13 7.28 -11.64 6.53
C PRO A 13 7.91 -11.42 7.91
N LYS A 14 8.21 -12.50 8.64
CA LYS A 14 8.93 -12.38 9.92
C LYS A 14 10.24 -11.63 9.68
N GLY A 15 10.44 -10.51 10.38
CA GLY A 15 11.64 -9.67 10.25
C GLY A 15 11.45 -8.34 9.49
N VAL A 16 10.23 -7.99 9.08
CA VAL A 16 9.90 -6.66 8.50
C VAL A 16 9.31 -5.74 9.56
N VAL A 17 9.99 -4.62 9.87
CA VAL A 17 9.59 -3.71 10.94
C VAL A 17 8.72 -2.58 10.40
N PHE A 18 7.43 -2.87 10.20
CA PHE A 18 6.47 -1.79 9.93
C PHE A 18 6.47 -0.80 11.11
N PRO A 19 6.43 0.52 10.87
CA PRO A 19 6.16 1.47 11.94
C PRO A 19 4.90 1.05 12.69
N GLU A 20 4.87 1.16 14.01
CA GLU A 20 3.70 0.76 14.82
C GLU A 20 2.42 1.55 14.43
N TRP A 21 2.57 2.74 13.84
CA TRP A 21 1.44 3.50 13.28
C TRP A 21 0.92 2.94 11.95
N ALA A 22 1.74 2.17 11.23
CA ALA A 22 1.44 1.64 9.90
C ALA A 22 0.73 0.28 9.97
N TYR A 23 1.05 -0.55 10.97
CA TYR A 23 0.39 -1.84 11.16
C TYR A 23 0.08 -2.09 12.63
N LYS A 24 -1.20 -2.27 12.93
CA LYS A 24 -1.66 -2.86 14.20
C LYS A 24 -2.66 -3.97 13.90
N PRO A 25 -2.71 -5.05 14.71
CA PRO A 25 -3.56 -6.21 14.42
C PRO A 25 -5.04 -5.87 14.25
N GLU A 26 -5.54 -4.80 14.89
CA GLU A 26 -6.91 -4.33 14.72
C GLU A 26 -7.23 -3.74 13.33
N TRP A 27 -6.23 -3.46 12.48
CA TRP A 27 -6.41 -2.94 11.12
C TRP A 27 -6.49 -4.05 10.05
N THR A 28 -6.63 -5.31 10.49
CA THR A 28 -6.79 -6.47 9.61
C THR A 28 -8.02 -6.36 8.68
N PRO A 29 -7.96 -6.95 7.47
CA PRO A 29 -9.11 -7.01 6.57
C PRO A 29 -10.33 -7.62 7.27
N GLY A 30 -11.49 -6.99 7.11
CA GLY A 30 -12.73 -7.38 7.80
C GLY A 30 -12.95 -6.75 9.18
N SER A 31 -11.93 -6.14 9.80
CA SER A 31 -12.10 -5.40 11.04
C SER A 31 -12.86 -4.08 10.82
N ARG A 32 -13.74 -3.72 11.76
CA ARG A 32 -14.36 -2.39 11.82
C ARG A 32 -13.38 -1.30 12.25
N GLN A 33 -12.23 -1.67 12.81
CA GLN A 33 -11.22 -0.71 13.20
C GLN A 33 -10.38 -0.26 12.00
N ILE A 34 -10.37 -0.97 10.86
CA ILE A 34 -9.62 -0.62 9.63
C ILE A 34 -9.64 0.87 9.24
N GLN A 35 -8.56 1.33 8.60
CA GLN A 35 -8.26 2.71 8.23
C GLN A 35 -8.62 2.90 6.75
N LEU A 36 -9.02 4.11 6.36
CA LEU A 36 -9.50 4.33 4.98
C LEU A 36 -8.43 3.96 3.94
N TRP A 37 -7.17 4.31 4.16
CA TRP A 37 -6.10 4.01 3.20
C TRP A 37 -5.85 2.50 3.04
N HIS A 38 -5.94 1.71 4.12
CA HIS A 38 -5.90 0.25 4.06
C HIS A 38 -7.08 -0.32 3.28
N PHE A 39 -8.29 0.21 3.54
CA PHE A 39 -9.49 -0.17 2.83
C PHE A 39 -9.43 0.15 1.32
N ILE A 40 -8.89 1.31 0.94
CA ILE A 40 -8.67 1.67 -0.46
C ILE A 40 -7.71 0.69 -1.13
N LEU A 41 -6.62 0.30 -0.47
CA LEU A 41 -5.71 -0.73 -0.98
C LEU A 41 -6.40 -2.09 -1.12
N GLU A 42 -7.27 -2.46 -0.18
CA GLU A 42 -8.07 -3.68 -0.25
C GLU A 42 -8.98 -3.67 -1.49
N LEU A 43 -9.70 -2.58 -1.74
CA LEU A 43 -10.54 -2.44 -2.94
C LEU A 43 -9.73 -2.55 -4.24
N LEU A 44 -8.57 -1.88 -4.27
CA LEU A 44 -7.63 -1.88 -5.39
C LEU A 44 -6.92 -3.23 -5.61
N SER A 45 -6.94 -4.12 -4.63
CA SER A 45 -6.36 -5.47 -4.76
C SER A 45 -7.27 -6.45 -5.51
N ARG A 46 -8.58 -6.15 -5.55
CA ARG A 46 -9.62 -6.93 -6.25
C ARG A 46 -10.09 -6.16 -7.48
N GLU A 47 -9.13 -5.83 -8.34
CA GLU A 47 -9.37 -4.99 -9.52
C GLU A 47 -10.33 -5.64 -10.52
N ASP A 48 -10.33 -6.97 -10.62
CA ASP A 48 -11.28 -7.75 -11.41
C ASP A 48 -12.74 -7.46 -11.04
N LEU A 49 -13.04 -7.34 -9.74
CA LEU A 49 -14.39 -7.10 -9.25
C LEU A 49 -14.73 -5.61 -9.12
N ASN A 50 -13.73 -4.77 -8.81
CA ASN A 50 -13.94 -3.37 -8.44
C ASN A 50 -13.49 -2.36 -9.50
N SER A 51 -13.01 -2.80 -10.67
CA SER A 51 -12.45 -1.92 -11.71
C SER A 51 -13.39 -0.77 -12.13
N SER A 52 -14.71 -0.99 -12.08
CA SER A 52 -15.74 0.02 -12.36
C SER A 52 -15.88 1.07 -11.26
N VAL A 53 -15.47 0.77 -10.04
CA VAL A 53 -15.60 1.61 -8.83
C VAL A 53 -14.28 2.33 -8.53
N ILE A 54 -13.17 1.59 -8.53
CA ILE A 54 -11.83 2.10 -8.22
C ILE A 54 -10.78 1.23 -8.91
N SER A 55 -9.75 1.85 -9.50
CA SER A 55 -8.72 1.10 -10.23
C SER A 55 -7.37 1.82 -10.20
N TRP A 56 -6.30 1.06 -10.40
CA TRP A 56 -4.98 1.64 -10.64
C TRP A 56 -4.97 2.34 -12.01
N GLN A 57 -4.27 3.46 -12.11
CA GLN A 57 -4.15 4.20 -13.37
C GLN A 57 -2.89 5.04 -13.39
N GLY A 58 -2.27 5.17 -14.56
CA GLY A 58 -1.14 6.09 -14.75
C GLY A 58 0.13 5.56 -14.11
N ASP A 59 0.81 6.43 -13.36
CA ASP A 59 2.09 6.10 -12.74
C ASP A 59 1.95 5.09 -11.59
N TRP A 60 3.08 4.50 -11.19
CA TRP A 60 3.13 3.61 -10.04
C TRP A 60 2.54 4.24 -8.76
N GLY A 61 1.56 3.56 -8.17
CA GLY A 61 0.82 3.98 -6.99
C GLY A 61 -0.27 5.03 -7.23
N GLU A 62 -0.48 5.47 -8.47
CA GLU A 62 -1.60 6.32 -8.85
C GLU A 62 -2.86 5.49 -9.09
N PHE A 63 -3.98 5.94 -8.53
CA PHE A 63 -5.28 5.31 -8.65
C PHE A 63 -6.36 6.36 -8.86
N VAL A 64 -7.47 5.93 -9.46
CA VAL A 64 -8.65 6.75 -9.70
C VAL A 64 -9.87 6.11 -9.05
N ILE A 65 -10.64 6.93 -8.35
CA ILE A 65 -11.99 6.57 -7.89
C ILE A 65 -12.95 6.93 -9.02
N ARG A 66 -13.52 5.92 -9.66
CA ARG A 66 -14.45 6.07 -10.79
C ARG A 66 -15.88 6.30 -10.31
N ASP A 67 -16.26 5.60 -9.26
CA ASP A 67 -17.54 5.77 -8.56
C ASP A 67 -17.29 6.22 -7.10
N PRO A 68 -17.29 7.53 -6.84
CA PRO A 68 -17.06 8.08 -5.50
C PRO A 68 -18.15 7.71 -4.50
N GLU A 69 -19.40 7.54 -4.97
CA GLU A 69 -20.54 7.23 -4.11
C GLU A 69 -20.46 5.77 -3.65
N GLU A 70 -20.15 4.85 -4.57
CA GLU A 70 -20.01 3.44 -4.22
C GLU A 70 -18.82 3.19 -3.29
N VAL A 71 -17.67 3.85 -3.51
CA VAL A 71 -16.54 3.79 -2.57
C VAL A 71 -16.96 4.27 -1.17
N ALA A 72 -17.73 5.34 -1.08
CA ALA A 72 -18.21 5.87 0.19
C ALA A 72 -19.23 4.94 0.87
N ARG A 73 -20.12 4.32 0.08
CA ARG A 73 -21.10 3.33 0.56
C ARG A 73 -20.41 2.10 1.13
N LEU A 74 -19.44 1.54 0.39
CA LEU A 74 -18.66 0.39 0.83
C LEU A 74 -17.85 0.71 2.10
N TRP A 75 -17.27 1.91 2.17
CA TRP A 75 -16.58 2.38 3.37
C TRP A 75 -17.52 2.53 4.58
N GLY A 76 -18.71 3.11 4.35
CA GLY A 76 -19.77 3.23 5.34
C GLY A 76 -20.20 1.87 5.88
N ALA A 77 -20.45 0.90 4.99
CA ALA A 77 -20.77 -0.47 5.35
C ALA A 77 -19.67 -1.11 6.22
N ARG A 78 -18.40 -0.96 5.84
CA ARG A 78 -17.25 -1.49 6.59
C ARG A 78 -17.16 -0.93 8.00
N LYS A 79 -17.44 0.37 8.19
CA LYS A 79 -17.35 1.06 9.49
C LYS A 79 -18.66 1.07 10.28
N GLY A 80 -19.76 0.52 9.73
CA GLY A 80 -21.09 0.62 10.34
C GLY A 80 -21.59 2.07 10.41
N LYS A 81 -21.29 2.88 9.39
CA LYS A 81 -21.66 4.29 9.28
C LYS A 81 -22.57 4.50 8.06
N PRO A 82 -23.90 4.37 8.20
CA PRO A 82 -24.83 4.38 7.06
C PRO A 82 -24.90 5.74 6.34
N HIS A 83 -24.58 6.84 7.02
CA HIS A 83 -24.55 8.19 6.43
C HIS A 83 -23.15 8.61 5.96
N MET A 84 -22.31 7.64 5.57
CA MET A 84 -21.03 7.91 4.94
C MET A 84 -21.28 8.38 3.50
N ASN A 85 -20.53 9.39 3.07
CA ASN A 85 -20.58 9.91 1.71
C ASN A 85 -19.17 10.34 1.27
N TYR A 86 -19.03 10.70 0.00
CA TYR A 86 -17.73 11.07 -0.54
C TYR A 86 -17.16 12.35 0.08
N ASP A 87 -17.97 13.32 0.46
CA ASP A 87 -17.48 14.56 1.09
C ASP A 87 -16.77 14.29 2.42
N LYS A 88 -17.35 13.42 3.26
CA LYS A 88 -16.75 12.97 4.52
C LYS A 88 -15.51 12.12 4.27
N LEU A 89 -15.58 11.20 3.31
CA LEU A 89 -14.45 10.34 2.94
C LEU A 89 -13.27 11.17 2.39
N SER A 90 -13.54 12.12 1.51
CA SER A 90 -12.54 13.01 0.92
C SER A 90 -11.90 13.93 1.96
N ARG A 91 -12.58 14.22 3.08
CA ARG A 91 -11.96 14.91 4.23
C ARG A 91 -10.85 14.08 4.85
N ALA A 92 -11.03 12.77 4.98
CA ALA A 92 -9.99 11.84 5.44
C ALA A 92 -8.84 11.72 4.42
N LEU A 93 -9.14 11.63 3.12
CA LEU A 93 -8.10 11.63 2.08
C LEU A 93 -7.22 12.88 2.14
N ARG A 94 -7.81 14.07 2.36
CA ARG A 94 -7.06 15.32 2.54
C ARG A 94 -6.13 15.29 3.76
N TYR A 95 -6.55 14.68 4.87
CA TYR A 95 -5.68 14.53 6.04
C TYR A 95 -4.45 13.68 5.76
N TYR A 96 -4.50 12.77 4.79
CA TYR A 96 -3.38 11.91 4.43
C TYR A 96 -2.25 12.62 3.69
N TYR A 97 -2.49 13.83 3.14
CA TYR A 97 -1.47 14.59 2.42
C TYR A 97 -0.31 14.98 3.36
N ASN A 98 -0.66 15.56 4.52
CA ASN A 98 0.32 15.98 5.53
C ASN A 98 1.02 14.78 6.17
N LYS A 99 0.29 13.67 6.32
CA LYS A 99 0.85 12.40 6.81
C LYS A 99 1.72 11.67 5.78
N ARG A 100 1.85 12.23 4.56
CA ARG A 100 2.64 11.65 3.47
C ARG A 100 2.24 10.21 3.11
N ILE A 101 0.97 9.82 3.34
CA ILE A 101 0.46 8.49 3.00
C ILE A 101 0.06 8.44 1.52
N LEU A 102 -0.71 9.44 1.09
CA LEU A 102 -1.10 9.65 -0.31
C LEU A 102 -1.20 11.14 -0.59
N HIS A 103 -1.26 11.52 -1.86
CA HIS A 103 -1.47 12.90 -2.29
C HIS A 103 -2.50 12.96 -3.42
N LYS A 104 -3.10 14.14 -3.61
CA LYS A 104 -3.98 14.41 -4.75
C LYS A 104 -3.15 14.60 -6.01
N THR A 105 -3.49 13.89 -7.09
CA THR A 105 -2.95 14.22 -8.41
C THR A 105 -3.60 15.52 -8.89
N LYS A 106 -2.78 16.53 -9.17
CA LYS A 106 -3.24 17.85 -9.65
C LYS A 106 -3.83 17.71 -11.06
N GLY A 107 -4.89 18.49 -11.35
CA GLY A 107 -5.53 18.52 -12.67
C GLY A 107 -6.40 17.30 -13.03
N LYS A 108 -6.34 16.19 -12.28
CA LYS A 108 -7.17 15.01 -12.54
C LYS A 108 -8.32 14.89 -11.53
N ARG A 109 -9.52 14.49 -11.96
CA ARG A 109 -10.67 14.32 -11.04
C ARG A 109 -10.57 12.99 -10.29
N PHE A 110 -10.80 13.01 -8.98
CA PHE A 110 -10.81 11.82 -8.11
C PHE A 110 -9.58 10.90 -8.18
N THR A 111 -8.47 11.40 -8.73
CA THR A 111 -7.20 10.68 -8.83
C THR A 111 -6.28 11.04 -7.68
N TYR A 112 -5.66 10.02 -7.09
CA TYR A 112 -4.76 10.14 -5.96
C TYR A 112 -3.56 9.21 -6.18
N LYS A 113 -2.45 9.49 -5.52
CA LYS A 113 -1.25 8.67 -5.62
C LYS A 113 -0.70 8.34 -4.25
N PHE A 114 -0.57 7.05 -3.96
CA PHE A 114 0.09 6.57 -2.75
C PHE A 114 1.57 6.95 -2.78
N ASN A 115 2.08 7.41 -1.64
CA ASN A 115 3.50 7.60 -1.47
C ASN A 115 4.14 6.31 -0.97
N PHE A 116 4.19 5.31 -1.84
CA PHE A 116 4.76 4.02 -1.51
C PHE A 116 6.25 4.11 -1.17
N THR A 117 7.00 5.05 -1.75
CA THR A 117 8.39 5.31 -1.38
C THR A 117 8.50 5.59 0.13
N LYS A 118 7.63 6.41 0.73
CA LYS A 118 7.65 6.63 2.19
C LYS A 118 6.97 5.51 2.98
N LEU A 119 5.95 4.84 2.43
CA LEU A 119 5.33 3.68 3.08
C LEU A 119 6.26 2.45 3.11
N ILE A 120 7.19 2.32 2.15
CA ILE A 120 8.13 1.20 1.99
C ILE A 120 9.55 1.54 2.46
N LEU A 121 10.16 2.69 2.09
CA LEU A 121 11.56 3.00 2.45
C LEU A 121 11.77 3.40 3.91
N VAL A 122 10.73 3.82 4.62
CA VAL A 122 10.82 3.92 6.09
C VAL A 122 10.92 2.52 6.71
N ASN A 123 10.60 1.46 5.96
CA ASN A 123 10.58 0.07 6.41
C ASN A 123 11.63 -0.84 5.72
N TYR A 124 12.31 -0.38 4.66
CA TYR A 124 13.38 -1.11 4.00
C TYR A 124 14.43 -0.16 3.43
N PRO A 125 15.39 0.31 4.25
CA PRO A 125 16.49 1.13 3.75
C PRO A 125 17.37 0.39 2.71
N ASN A 126 17.28 -0.95 2.64
CA ASN A 126 18.27 -1.77 1.93
C ASN A 126 17.72 -2.47 0.67
N TRP A 127 16.48 -2.20 0.24
CA TRP A 127 15.89 -2.92 -0.91
C TRP A 127 16.57 -2.55 -2.26
N CYS A 128 17.12 -1.35 -2.38
CA CYS A 128 17.95 -0.99 -3.54
C CYS A 128 19.39 -1.54 -3.47
N SER A 129 19.95 -1.79 -2.28
CA SER A 129 21.33 -2.30 -2.17
C SER A 129 21.46 -3.79 -2.50
N ARG A 130 20.36 -4.54 -2.56
CA ARG A 130 20.37 -5.99 -2.84
C ARG A 130 20.23 -6.35 -4.32
N LYS A 131 20.59 -5.44 -5.22
CA LYS A 131 20.77 -5.73 -6.66
C LYS A 131 22.15 -5.34 -7.20
N GLN A 132 23.18 -5.29 -6.35
CA GLN A 132 24.57 -5.14 -6.82
C GLN A 132 25.60 -6.08 -6.17
N THR A 133 25.19 -7.07 -5.37
CA THR A 133 26.11 -8.06 -4.76
C THR A 133 25.74 -9.52 -5.03
N LEU A 134 24.95 -9.82 -6.07
CA LEU A 134 24.97 -11.14 -6.70
C LEU A 134 26.09 -11.17 -7.75
N GLY A 135 27.31 -10.97 -7.25
CA GLY A 135 28.55 -10.96 -8.00
C GLY A 135 29.66 -11.57 -7.17
N ARG A 136 29.51 -12.87 -6.85
CA ARG A 136 30.54 -13.89 -6.58
C ARG A 136 30.01 -14.94 -5.61
N ALA A 137 29.71 -16.12 -6.15
CA ALA A 137 29.64 -17.34 -5.35
C ALA A 137 31.05 -17.68 -4.81
N PRO A 138 31.17 -18.29 -3.62
CA PRO A 138 32.43 -18.83 -3.15
C PRO A 138 32.64 -20.21 -3.77
N ALA A 139 33.74 -20.41 -4.49
CA ALA A 139 34.16 -21.73 -4.95
C ALA A 139 35.48 -22.11 -4.27
N HIS A 140 35.38 -23.09 -3.37
CA HIS A 140 36.49 -23.87 -2.82
C HIS A 140 37.35 -24.49 -3.93
N ARG A 141 38.69 -24.38 -3.84
CA ARG A 141 39.62 -25.44 -4.28
C ARG A 141 41.05 -25.27 -3.72
N SER A 142 41.40 -26.23 -2.84
CA SER A 142 42.67 -26.92 -2.54
C SER A 142 43.99 -26.20 -2.19
N PRO A 143 44.88 -26.83 -1.38
CA PRO A 143 46.05 -26.20 -0.79
C PRO A 143 47.33 -26.41 -1.63
N CYS A 144 48.16 -25.38 -1.75
CA CYS A 144 49.55 -25.50 -2.21
C CYS A 144 50.51 -24.97 -1.14
N ARG A 145 51.47 -25.84 -0.80
CA ARG A 145 52.53 -25.77 0.21
C ARG A 145 53.58 -24.69 -0.14
N PRO A 146 54.18 -23.98 0.83
CA PRO A 146 55.50 -23.39 0.65
C PRO A 146 56.60 -24.21 1.34
N GLN A 147 57.80 -24.07 0.80
CA GLN A 147 59.05 -24.74 1.17
C GLN A 147 59.43 -24.56 2.64
#